data_AF-A0A4U3APU8-F1
#
_entry.id   AF-A0A4U3APU8-F1
#
_cell.length_a   1.000
_cell.length_b   1.000
_cell.length_c   1.000
_cell.angle_alpha   90.00
_cell.angle_beta   90.00
_cell.angle_gamma   90.00
#
_symmetry.space_group_name_H-M   'P 1'
#
loop_
_entity.id
_entity.type
_entity.pdbx_description
1 polymer ?
#
loop_
_entity_poly.entity_id
_entity_poly.type
_entity_poly.pdbx_seq_one_letter_code
_entity_poly.pdbx_strand_id
1 'polypeptide(L)'
;PNGKYDTGHEEFIEIKYSSDLTKQRVINQIAIQKHWCNEHRFQHHVRTEEHIQTNRMLLSNLKMLVKGHKQQKHQLDTDRYLIMKILKDATAKIPLTFLIQETKLPQNRLFLSIGQMILNGEEYSNISQQYYGLNTEVWVNV
;
A
#
# COMPACT_ATOMS: atom_id res chain seq x y z
N PRO A 1 -8.71 -11.85 -4.71
CA PRO A 1 -7.57 -11.49 -5.59
C PRO A 1 -6.51 -12.59 -5.52
N ASN A 2 -6.31 -13.33 -6.60
CA ASN A 2 -5.29 -14.39 -6.68
C ASN A 2 -3.91 -13.73 -6.66
N GLY A 3 -3.25 -13.76 -5.49
CA GLY A 3 -1.87 -13.29 -5.35
C GLY A 3 -0.93 -14.43 -5.71
N LYS A 4 -0.57 -14.54 -6.99
CA LYS A 4 0.65 -15.28 -7.34
C LYS A 4 1.84 -14.41 -6.92
N TYR A 5 2.68 -14.92 -6.04
CA TYR A 5 4.00 -14.34 -5.85
C TYR A 5 4.84 -14.61 -7.09
N ASP A 6 5.86 -13.79 -7.36
CA ASP A 6 6.80 -13.97 -8.48
C ASP A 6 7.55 -15.32 -8.42
N THR A 7 7.48 -16.01 -7.28
CA THR A 7 7.99 -17.36 -7.03
C THR A 7 7.06 -18.47 -7.55
N GLY A 8 5.89 -18.14 -8.10
CA GLY A 8 4.87 -19.10 -8.54
C GLY A 8 4.07 -19.74 -7.40
N HIS A 9 4.33 -19.35 -6.15
CA HIS A 9 3.56 -19.80 -5.00
C HIS A 9 2.24 -19.03 -4.90
N GLU A 10 1.14 -19.77 -4.72
CA GLU A 10 -0.19 -19.23 -4.45
C GLU A 10 -0.55 -19.46 -2.99
N GLU A 11 -1.09 -18.42 -2.35
CA GLU A 11 -1.62 -18.49 -0.99
C GLU A 11 -2.99 -17.82 -0.89
N PHE A 12 -3.78 -18.30 0.06
CA PHE A 12 -5.04 -17.70 0.48
C PHE A 12 -4.82 -16.95 1.79
N ILE A 13 -4.96 -15.63 1.74
CA ILE A 13 -4.97 -14.80 2.95
C ILE A 13 -6.41 -14.42 3.29
N GLU A 14 -6.86 -14.83 4.47
CA GLU A 14 -8.11 -14.34 5.06
C GLU A 14 -7.83 -13.21 6.06
N ILE A 15 -8.61 -12.13 5.99
CA ILE A 15 -8.51 -10.98 6.91
C ILE A 15 -9.62 -11.07 7.96
N LYS A 16 -9.27 -11.06 9.24
CA LYS A 16 -10.20 -11.04 10.39
C LYS A 16 -9.76 -10.02 11.42
N TYR A 17 -10.69 -9.55 12.26
CA TYR A 17 -10.28 -8.90 13.50
C TYR A 17 -9.80 -9.96 14.51
N SER A 18 -8.79 -9.66 15.33
CA SER A 18 -8.29 -10.63 16.31
C SER A 18 -9.36 -11.00 17.34
N SER A 19 -10.26 -10.07 17.65
CA SER A 19 -11.44 -10.31 18.48
C SER A 19 -12.41 -11.34 17.87
N ASP A 20 -12.50 -11.43 16.54
CA ASP A 20 -13.37 -12.39 15.85
C ASP A 20 -12.85 -13.83 15.94
N LEU A 21 -11.55 -14.01 16.20
CA LEU A 21 -10.93 -15.34 16.27
C LEU A 21 -11.36 -16.17 17.48
N THR A 22 -12.06 -15.55 18.43
CA THR A 22 -12.67 -16.23 19.58
C THR A 22 -14.06 -16.80 19.27
N LYS A 23 -14.68 -16.39 18.15
CA LYS A 23 -16.04 -16.80 17.78
C LYS A 23 -16.02 -18.19 17.15
N GLN A 24 -16.74 -19.15 17.73
CA GLN A 24 -16.77 -20.55 17.25
C GLN A 24 -17.13 -20.67 15.76
N ARG A 25 -18.07 -19.85 15.27
CA ARG A 25 -18.44 -19.81 13.85
C ARG A 25 -17.26 -19.44 12.96
N VAL A 26 -16.45 -18.46 13.37
CA VAL A 26 -15.28 -17.99 12.62
C VAL A 26 -14.17 -19.05 12.65
N ILE A 27 -13.93 -19.65 13.81
CA ILE A 27 -12.96 -20.76 13.97
C ILE A 27 -13.32 -21.92 13.03
N ASN A 28 -14.60 -22.34 13.02
CA ASN A 28 -15.05 -23.42 12.15
C ASN A 28 -14.88 -23.08 10.67
N GLN A 29 -15.20 -21.85 10.26
CA GLN A 29 -15.01 -21.40 8.88
C GLN A 29 -13.52 -21.44 8.48
N ILE A 30 -12.64 -20.92 9.33
CA ILE A 30 -11.18 -20.93 9.09
C ILE A 30 -10.69 -22.38 8.97
N ALA A 31 -11.16 -23.28 9.83
CA ALA A 31 -10.76 -24.69 9.79
C ALA A 31 -11.15 -25.37 8.47
N ILE A 32 -12.38 -25.13 7.99
CA ILE A 32 -12.86 -25.66 6.70
C ILE A 32 -12.02 -25.11 5.54
N GLN A 33 -11.77 -23.80 5.50
CA GLN A 33 -10.98 -23.18 4.44
C GLN A 33 -9.53 -23.67 4.44
N LYS A 34 -8.92 -23.78 5.63
CA LYS A 34 -7.56 -24.32 5.79
C LYS A 34 -7.46 -25.76 5.32
N HIS A 35 -8.46 -26.59 5.65
CA HIS A 35 -8.51 -27.97 5.19
C HIS A 35 -8.56 -28.06 3.67
N TRP A 36 -9.47 -27.30 3.04
CA TRP A 36 -9.59 -27.25 1.58
C TRP A 36 -8.29 -26.77 0.91
N CYS A 37 -7.64 -25.72 1.44
CA CYS A 37 -6.36 -25.25 0.90
C CYS A 37 -5.27 -26.33 0.98
N ASN A 38 -5.20 -27.06 2.10
CA ASN A 38 -4.23 -28.13 2.29
C ASN A 38 -4.42 -29.28 1.28
N GLU A 39 -5.68 -29.69 1.01
CA GLU A 39 -5.99 -30.70 0.00
C GLU A 39 -5.55 -30.29 -1.41
N HIS A 40 -5.59 -28.98 -1.70
CA HIS A 40 -5.23 -28.42 -3.00
C HIS A 40 -3.79 -27.88 -3.07
N ARG A 41 -2.97 -28.14 -2.04
CA ARG A 41 -1.58 -27.69 -1.93
C ARG A 41 -1.41 -26.17 -1.96
N PHE A 42 -2.40 -25.44 -1.47
CA PHE A 42 -2.33 -24.00 -1.24
C PHE A 42 -1.93 -23.70 0.21
N GLN A 43 -1.16 -22.63 0.41
CA GLN A 43 -0.93 -22.07 1.73
C GLN A 43 -2.16 -21.27 2.18
N HIS A 44 -2.50 -21.33 3.47
CA HIS A 44 -3.61 -20.57 4.05
C HIS A 44 -3.14 -19.79 5.27
N HIS A 45 -3.31 -18.47 5.22
CA HIS A 45 -2.91 -17.54 6.28
C HIS A 45 -4.11 -16.72 6.75
N VAL A 46 -4.24 -16.58 8.08
CA VAL A 46 -5.15 -15.62 8.67
C VAL A 46 -4.33 -14.42 9.12
N ARG A 47 -4.68 -13.23 8.65
CA ARG A 47 -4.06 -11.97 9.03
C ARG A 47 -5.09 -11.10 9.77
N THR A 48 -4.58 -10.35 10.74
CA THR A 48 -5.37 -9.50 11.64
C THR A 48 -4.85 -8.08 11.64
N GLU A 49 -5.61 -7.17 12.25
CA GLU A 49 -5.18 -5.80 12.54
C GLU A 49 -3.88 -5.74 13.34
N GLU A 50 -3.56 -6.75 14.14
CA GLU A 50 -2.29 -6.83 14.87
C GLU A 50 -1.09 -6.91 13.93
N HIS A 51 -1.25 -7.55 12.77
CA HIS A 51 -0.18 -7.68 11.79
C HIS A 51 0.20 -6.33 11.19
N ILE A 52 -0.79 -5.46 10.88
CA ILE A 52 -0.50 -4.11 10.38
C ILE A 52 -0.02 -3.17 11.49
N GLN A 53 -0.32 -3.47 12.75
CA GLN A 53 0.19 -2.71 13.91
C GLN A 53 1.67 -2.95 14.18
N THR A 54 2.27 -4.02 13.64
CA THR A 54 3.71 -4.29 13.76
C THR A 54 4.55 -3.14 13.18
N ASN A 55 4.07 -2.49 12.13
CA ASN A 55 4.64 -1.25 11.60
C ASN A 55 3.70 -0.06 11.87
N ARG A 56 3.78 0.47 13.10
CA ARG A 56 2.97 1.63 13.53
C ARG A 56 3.17 2.87 12.66
N MET A 57 4.37 3.05 12.12
CA MET A 57 4.71 4.19 11.26
C MET A 57 4.00 4.10 9.92
N LEU A 58 4.10 2.94 9.25
CA LEU A 58 3.36 2.65 8.02
C LEU A 58 1.86 2.84 8.25
N LEU A 59 1.31 2.30 9.34
CA LEU A 59 -0.10 2.45 9.67
C LEU A 59 -0.50 3.92 9.85
N SER A 60 0.33 4.72 10.52
CA SER A 60 0.09 6.16 10.70
C SER A 60 0.06 6.89 9.34
N ASN A 61 1.04 6.62 8.49
CA ASN A 61 1.11 7.19 7.15
C ASN A 61 -0.10 6.78 6.31
N LEU A 62 -0.45 5.50 6.26
CA LEU A 62 -1.61 5.00 5.51
C LEU A 62 -2.92 5.64 5.97
N LYS A 63 -3.12 5.83 7.29
CA LYS A 63 -4.28 6.56 7.81
C LYS A 63 -4.36 7.98 7.27
N MET A 64 -3.23 8.69 7.22
CA MET A 64 -3.17 10.04 6.67
C MET A 64 -3.46 10.06 5.17
N LEU A 65 -2.83 9.18 4.39
CA LEU A 65 -3.03 9.10 2.95
C LEU A 65 -4.48 8.77 2.60
N VAL A 66 -5.09 7.79 3.27
CA VAL A 66 -6.50 7.41 3.05
C VAL A 66 -7.44 8.56 3.39
N LYS A 67 -7.15 9.35 4.43
CA LYS A 67 -7.93 10.55 4.76
C LYS A 67 -7.83 11.61 3.66
N GLY A 68 -6.63 11.84 3.12
CA GLY A 68 -6.40 12.76 2.00
C GLY A 68 -7.12 12.32 0.73
N HIS A 69 -7.05 11.03 0.39
CA HIS A 69 -7.74 10.46 -0.77
C HIS A 69 -9.26 10.73 -0.73
N LYS A 70 -9.92 10.50 0.40
CA LYS A 70 -11.37 10.75 0.54
C LYS A 70 -11.78 12.21 0.28
N GLN A 71 -10.86 13.15 0.47
CA GLN A 71 -11.11 14.57 0.23
C GLN A 71 -10.92 14.96 -1.24
N GLN A 72 -10.14 14.19 -1.99
CA GLN A 72 -9.83 14.44 -3.39
C GLN A 72 -10.73 13.60 -4.29
N LYS A 73 -11.76 14.22 -4.88
CA LYS A 73 -12.71 13.49 -5.75
C LYS A 73 -12.10 13.08 -7.10
N HIS A 74 -11.12 13.80 -7.61
CA HIS A 74 -10.42 13.51 -8.87
C HIS A 74 -8.92 13.65 -8.70
N GLN A 75 -8.18 12.60 -9.07
CA GLN A 75 -6.76 12.69 -9.34
C GLN A 75 -6.59 13.59 -10.55
N LEU A 76 -5.71 14.58 -10.46
CA LEU A 76 -5.44 15.45 -11.59
C LEU A 76 -4.50 14.68 -12.51
N ASP A 77 -5.01 14.09 -13.58
CA ASP A 77 -4.25 13.29 -14.55
C ASP A 77 -2.97 14.00 -15.01
N THR A 78 -3.00 15.33 -15.08
CA THR A 78 -1.84 16.18 -15.37
C THR A 78 -0.74 16.07 -14.32
N ASP A 79 -1.08 16.08 -13.03
CA ASP A 79 -0.10 15.95 -11.94
C ASP A 79 0.57 14.59 -11.99
N ARG A 80 -0.26 13.55 -12.12
CA ARG A 80 0.16 12.17 -12.27
C ARG A 80 1.13 12.01 -13.45
N TYR A 81 0.79 12.59 -14.61
CA TYR A 81 1.65 12.56 -15.78
C TYR A 81 3.01 13.22 -15.54
N LEU A 82 3.02 14.42 -14.94
CA LEU A 82 4.26 15.15 -14.65
C LEU A 82 5.17 14.39 -13.68
N ILE A 83 4.60 13.88 -12.59
CA ILE A 83 5.32 13.05 -11.61
C ILE A 83 5.88 11.82 -12.31
N MET A 84 5.04 11.07 -13.03
CA MET A 84 5.46 9.82 -13.67
C MET A 84 6.53 10.01 -14.73
N LYS A 85 6.50 11.13 -15.45
CA LYS A 85 7.57 11.46 -16.41
C LYS A 85 8.91 11.56 -15.70
N ILE A 86 8.99 12.29 -14.58
CA ILE A 86 10.23 12.43 -13.80
C ILE A 86 10.66 11.09 -13.21
N LEU A 87 9.73 10.32 -12.63
CA LEU A 87 10.08 9.05 -11.99
C LEU A 87 10.58 7.98 -12.96
N LYS A 88 10.06 7.95 -14.20
CA LYS A 88 10.51 7.01 -15.23
C LYS A 88 11.92 7.30 -15.74
N ASP A 89 12.31 8.57 -15.75
CA ASP A 89 13.63 9.00 -16.19
C ASP A 89 14.67 8.94 -15.05
N ALA A 90 14.23 8.72 -13.80
CA ALA A 90 15.09 8.70 -12.63
C ALA A 90 15.84 7.37 -12.47
N THR A 91 17.14 7.44 -12.19
CA THR A 91 17.98 6.27 -11.87
C THR A 91 18.11 6.01 -10.36
N ALA A 92 17.48 6.85 -9.54
CA ALA A 92 17.56 6.81 -8.08
C ALA A 92 16.20 7.16 -7.48
N LYS A 93 16.03 6.83 -6.19
CA LYS A 93 14.85 7.24 -5.43
C LYS A 93 14.81 8.77 -5.33
N ILE A 94 13.62 9.34 -5.49
CA ILE A 94 13.44 10.79 -5.58
C ILE A 94 12.69 11.31 -4.35
N PRO A 95 13.25 12.26 -3.59
CA PRO A 95 12.54 12.88 -2.46
C PRO A 95 11.44 13.83 -2.96
N LEU A 96 10.35 13.98 -2.20
CA LEU A 96 9.25 14.87 -2.60
C LEU A 96 9.69 16.33 -2.71
N THR A 97 10.68 16.78 -1.93
CA THR A 97 11.29 18.11 -2.09
C THR A 97 11.75 18.38 -3.52
N PHE A 98 12.39 17.40 -4.15
CA PHE A 98 12.84 17.50 -5.54
C PHE A 98 11.66 17.56 -6.50
N LEU A 99 10.65 16.70 -6.32
CA LEU A 99 9.44 16.72 -7.15
C LEU A 99 8.68 18.05 -7.07
N ILE A 100 8.63 18.70 -5.89
CA ILE A 100 8.03 20.04 -5.76
C ILE A 100 8.77 21.04 -6.66
N GLN A 101 10.10 21.01 -6.66
CA GLN A 101 10.93 21.92 -7.44
C GLN A 101 10.77 21.69 -8.95
N GLU A 102 10.82 20.43 -9.39
CA GLU A 102 10.78 20.08 -10.81
C GLU A 102 9.38 20.22 -11.41
N THR A 103 8.34 19.76 -10.71
CA THR A 103 6.96 19.84 -11.22
C THR A 103 6.36 21.23 -11.08
N LYS A 104 6.92 22.07 -10.18
CA LYS A 104 6.37 23.37 -9.77
C LYS A 104 4.93 23.27 -9.22
N LEU A 105 4.51 22.09 -8.79
CA LEU A 105 3.20 21.89 -8.16
C LEU A 105 3.23 22.46 -6.74
N PRO A 106 2.13 23.10 -6.29
CA PRO A 106 1.99 23.46 -4.88
C PRO A 106 2.16 22.24 -3.98
N GLN A 107 2.92 22.36 -2.89
CA GLN A 107 3.26 21.24 -2.00
C GLN A 107 2.05 20.40 -1.60
N ASN A 108 0.94 21.02 -1.18
CA ASN A 108 -0.25 20.30 -0.76
C ASN A 108 -0.86 19.48 -1.92
N ARG A 109 -0.88 20.03 -3.13
CA ARG A 109 -1.35 19.34 -4.34
C ARG A 109 -0.44 18.16 -4.70
N LEU A 110 0.88 18.34 -4.65
CA LEU A 110 1.82 17.25 -4.87
C LEU A 110 1.64 16.14 -3.83
N PHE A 111 1.54 16.48 -2.55
CA PHE A 111 1.39 15.52 -1.47
C PHE A 111 0.10 14.69 -1.58
N LEU A 112 -0.98 15.29 -2.06
CA LEU A 112 -2.21 14.57 -2.33
C LEU A 112 -2.06 13.64 -3.54
N SER A 113 -1.48 14.13 -4.64
CA SER A 113 -1.26 13.32 -5.86
C SER A 113 -0.32 12.14 -5.63
N ILE A 114 0.82 12.33 -4.97
CA ILE A 114 1.76 11.26 -4.58
C ILE A 114 1.09 10.29 -3.60
N GLY A 115 0.36 10.83 -2.61
CA GLY A 115 -0.39 10.01 -1.66
C GLY A 115 -1.37 9.08 -2.35
N GLN A 116 -2.05 9.57 -3.39
CA GLN A 116 -2.93 8.77 -4.23
C GLN A 116 -2.18 7.68 -4.99
N MET A 117 -1.07 8.05 -5.65
CA MET A 117 -0.28 7.14 -6.48
C MET A 117 0.31 6.00 -5.63
N ILE A 118 0.78 6.29 -4.42
CA ILE A 118 1.20 5.28 -3.44
C ILE A 118 0.05 4.34 -3.08
N LEU A 119 -1.15 4.86 -2.78
CA LEU A 119 -2.31 4.03 -2.43
C LEU A 119 -2.81 3.16 -3.60
N ASN A 120 -2.69 3.67 -4.82
CA ASN A 120 -3.04 2.94 -6.04
C ASN A 120 -1.97 1.90 -6.44
N GLY A 121 -0.79 1.91 -5.79
CA GLY A 121 0.33 1.04 -6.14
C GLY A 121 1.02 1.43 -7.46
N GLU A 122 0.90 2.68 -7.89
CA GLU A 122 1.51 3.18 -9.12
C GLU A 122 3.00 3.49 -8.96
N GLU A 123 3.43 3.74 -7.72
CA GLU A 123 4.81 4.01 -7.34
C GLU A 123 5.11 3.40 -5.97
N TYR A 124 6.39 3.10 -5.76
CA TYR A 124 6.90 2.64 -4.48
C TYR A 124 7.33 3.83 -3.63
N SER A 125 7.33 3.64 -2.31
CA SER A 125 7.78 4.66 -1.38
C SER A 125 8.39 4.07 -0.11
N ASN A 126 9.14 4.88 0.62
CA ASN A 126 9.75 4.49 1.90
C ASN A 126 8.88 4.86 3.12
N ILE A 127 7.55 4.96 2.96
CA ILE A 127 6.61 5.31 4.03
C ILE A 127 6.49 4.24 5.14
N SER A 128 7.13 3.08 4.96
CA SER A 128 7.27 2.07 6.01
C SER A 128 8.48 2.31 6.92
N GLN A 129 9.37 3.23 6.53
CA GLN A 129 10.66 3.52 7.17
C GLN A 129 10.74 4.95 7.73
N GLN A 130 9.92 5.88 7.21
CA GLN A 130 9.81 7.24 7.73
C GLN A 130 8.39 7.80 7.62
N TYR A 131 8.08 8.86 8.36
CA TYR A 131 6.81 9.58 8.24
C TYR A 131 6.69 10.26 6.88
N TYR A 132 5.48 10.24 6.33
CA TYR A 132 5.21 10.83 5.04
C TYR A 132 5.33 12.36 5.10
N GLY A 133 6.25 12.90 4.30
CA GLY A 133 6.49 14.34 4.20
C GLY A 133 7.53 14.67 3.13
N LEU A 134 8.19 15.81 3.29
CA LEU A 134 9.14 16.35 2.30
C LEU A 134 10.27 15.36 1.95
N ASN A 135 10.74 14.59 2.93
CA ASN A 135 11.83 13.63 2.76
C ASN A 135 11.36 12.27 2.25
N THR A 136 10.04 12.03 2.10
CA THR A 136 9.53 10.78 1.51
C THR A 136 10.19 10.59 0.16
N GLU A 137 10.78 9.41 -0.04
CA GLU A 137 11.34 9.05 -1.33
C GLU A 137 10.37 8.15 -2.06
N VAL A 138 10.22 8.39 -3.37
CA VAL A 138 9.38 7.62 -4.29
C VAL A 138 10.20 7.16 -5.50
N TRP A 139 9.79 6.03 -6.08
CA TRP A 139 10.40 5.47 -7.28
C TRP A 139 9.44 4.52 -8.00
N VAL A 140 9.74 4.21 -9.25
CA VAL A 140 9.09 3.12 -9.99
C VAL A 140 10.11 2.01 -10.24
N ASN A 141 9.62 0.77 -10.27
CA ASN A 141 10.43 -0.37 -10.71
C ASN A 141 10.27 -0.45 -12.23
N VAL A 142 11.26 0.06 -12.96
CA VAL A 142 11.30 0.03 -14.44
C VAL A 142 11.97 -1.25 -14.91
#